data_AF-A0A817JZE2-F1
#
_entry.id   AF-A0A817JZE2-F1
#
_cell.length_a   1.000
_cell.length_b   1.000
_cell.length_c   1.000
_cell.angle_alpha   90.00
_cell.angle_beta   90.00
_cell.angle_gamma   90.00
#
_symmetry.space_group_name_H-M   'P 1'
#
loop_
_entity.id
_entity.type
_entity.pdbx_description
1 polymer ?
#
loop_
_entity_poly.entity_id
_entity_poly.type
_entity_poly.pdbx_seq_one_letter_code
_entity_poly.pdbx_strand_id
1 'polypeptide(L)'
;MLSSLSIGDVPFKKENTFCFDSESFRYLVALQNEIKFNDDEKHEYEMSWSTSVTQSKRLIDYIRRNVSIYSINSNLQSIKNAQFEIIHMIDPMLETMRNILRNLILLKMNSLKPSIQLYPKVLDHSMTICLLCKGKIVETGPFLVRYDIPHKIEKNCRSCQCPYNQHRSIGYIVEYQFINKPSTYDRNQMNEMLQQLCHASAEFSYFLTHIVHSSDEDRFKSGLLRIIRQEVDICESHKTNHKNPELVKALNELKNIYEQEMNELKSIKNFNKLSIIYKRIKDIGEYPMVREQMVAVKQAQKMIMEENEYEVPKNI
;
A
#
# COMPACT_ATOMS: atom_id res chain seq x y z
N MET A 1 14.60 19.39 -9.21
CA MET A 1 14.44 17.94 -8.95
C MET A 1 14.09 17.18 -10.25
N LEU A 2 15.00 17.16 -11.24
CA LEU A 2 14.86 16.36 -12.48
C LEU A 2 16.20 15.68 -12.85
N SER A 3 17.06 15.39 -11.86
CA SER A 3 18.37 14.79 -12.10
C SER A 3 18.40 13.26 -11.96
N SER A 4 17.25 12.58 -11.86
CA SER A 4 17.19 11.11 -11.66
C SER A 4 16.72 10.31 -12.88
N LEU A 5 16.58 10.94 -14.03
CA LEU A 5 16.49 10.23 -15.29
C LEU A 5 17.71 10.63 -16.10
N SER A 6 18.67 9.71 -16.25
CA SER A 6 19.67 9.81 -17.30
C SER A 6 18.99 9.57 -18.65
N ILE A 7 18.05 10.44 -19.02
CA ILE A 7 17.60 10.59 -20.40
C ILE A 7 18.67 11.44 -21.08
N GLY A 8 19.88 10.86 -21.19
CA GLY A 8 20.78 11.29 -22.24
C GLY A 8 20.15 10.79 -23.53
N ASP A 9 19.83 11.72 -24.43
CA ASP A 9 19.49 11.46 -25.84
C ASP A 9 18.05 11.02 -26.17
N VAL A 10 17.01 11.62 -25.56
CA VAL A 10 15.72 11.71 -26.27
C VAL A 10 15.75 12.98 -27.15
N PRO A 11 15.91 12.86 -28.47
CA PRO A 11 16.05 14.03 -29.34
C PRO A 11 14.75 14.82 -29.39
N PHE A 12 14.76 16.14 -29.30
CA PHE A 12 13.54 16.94 -29.44
C PHE A 12 13.24 17.20 -30.92
N LYS A 13 12.37 16.39 -31.53
CA LYS A 13 12.03 16.44 -32.96
C LYS A 13 10.52 16.56 -33.17
N LYS A 14 10.10 16.94 -34.38
CA LYS A 14 8.67 17.05 -34.69
C LYS A 14 7.95 15.70 -34.58
N GLU A 15 8.65 14.61 -34.88
CA GLU A 15 8.10 13.25 -34.83
C GLU A 15 7.75 12.78 -33.42
N ASN A 16 8.44 13.27 -32.39
CA ASN A 16 8.26 12.85 -30.99
C ASN A 16 7.82 14.00 -30.05
N THR A 17 7.38 15.12 -30.65
CA THR A 17 6.74 16.24 -29.95
C THR A 17 5.26 16.29 -30.29
N PHE A 18 4.44 16.26 -29.24
CA PHE A 18 2.97 16.25 -29.31
C PHE A 18 2.43 17.41 -28.45
N CYS A 19 1.64 18.28 -29.06
CA CYS A 19 1.11 19.47 -28.39
C CYS A 19 -0.38 19.28 -28.12
N PHE A 20 -0.73 19.08 -26.86
CA PHE A 20 -2.13 18.96 -26.45
C PHE A 20 -2.63 20.31 -25.98
N ASP A 21 -3.73 20.76 -26.56
CA ASP A 21 -4.43 21.93 -26.07
C ASP A 21 -5.51 21.50 -25.06
N SER A 22 -5.51 22.17 -23.91
CA SER A 22 -6.41 21.86 -22.79
C SER A 22 -7.78 22.53 -22.89
N GLU A 23 -7.95 23.48 -23.81
CA GLU A 23 -9.17 24.29 -23.89
C GLU A 23 -10.42 23.45 -24.21
N SER A 24 -10.28 22.39 -25.02
CA SER A 24 -11.38 21.47 -25.29
C SER A 24 -11.93 20.75 -24.04
N PHE A 25 -11.09 20.38 -23.07
CA PHE A 25 -11.56 19.79 -21.80
C PHE A 25 -12.24 20.82 -20.91
N ARG A 26 -11.72 22.06 -20.87
CA ARG A 26 -12.32 23.16 -20.12
C ARG A 26 -13.69 23.52 -20.67
N TYR A 27 -13.83 23.53 -22.00
CA TYR A 27 -15.10 23.75 -22.68
C TYR A 27 -16.17 22.73 -22.27
N LEU A 28 -15.83 21.43 -22.25
CA LEU A 28 -16.77 20.38 -21.82
C LEU A 28 -17.23 20.57 -20.37
N VAL A 29 -16.31 20.93 -19.47
CA VAL A 29 -16.66 21.22 -18.06
C VAL A 29 -17.54 22.47 -17.97
N ALA A 30 -17.25 23.51 -18.74
CA ALA A 30 -18.04 24.74 -18.74
C ALA A 30 -19.46 24.52 -19.27
N LEU A 31 -19.63 23.71 -20.32
CA LEU A 31 -20.94 23.27 -20.80
C LEU A 31 -21.73 22.50 -19.73
N GLN A 32 -21.06 21.62 -18.97
CA GLN A 32 -21.68 20.89 -17.87
C GLN A 32 -22.17 21.81 -16.75
N ASN A 33 -21.56 22.99 -16.59
CA ASN A 33 -21.96 24.03 -15.63
C ASN A 33 -22.85 25.11 -16.26
N GLU A 34 -23.47 24.83 -17.43
CA GLU A 34 -24.40 25.71 -18.12
C GLU A 34 -23.81 27.09 -18.51
N ILE A 35 -22.49 27.18 -18.63
CA ILE A 35 -21.81 28.39 -19.11
C ILE A 35 -22.07 28.53 -20.61
N LYS A 36 -22.56 29.70 -21.03
CA LYS A 36 -22.87 30.00 -22.42
C LYS A 36 -21.65 30.57 -23.13
N PHE A 37 -21.48 30.14 -24.36
CA PHE A 37 -20.42 30.59 -25.27
C PHE A 37 -21.05 31.15 -26.53
N ASN A 38 -20.43 32.19 -27.08
CA ASN A 38 -20.74 32.68 -28.42
C ASN A 38 -20.19 31.70 -29.48
N ASP A 39 -20.56 31.92 -30.74
CA ASP A 39 -20.21 30.97 -31.81
C ASP A 39 -18.71 31.00 -32.17
N ASP A 40 -18.03 32.14 -31.98
CA ASP A 40 -16.58 32.25 -32.19
C ASP A 40 -15.81 31.43 -31.14
N GLU A 41 -16.20 31.55 -29.87
CA GLU A 41 -15.64 30.77 -28.75
C GLU A 41 -15.82 29.27 -28.97
N LYS A 42 -17.02 28.84 -29.37
CA LYS A 42 -17.28 27.42 -29.70
C LYS A 42 -16.35 26.92 -30.79
N HIS A 43 -16.18 27.71 -31.85
CA HIS A 43 -15.31 27.35 -32.96
C HIS A 43 -13.85 27.18 -32.50
N GLU A 44 -13.34 28.05 -31.64
CA GLU A 44 -12.00 27.90 -31.05
C GLU A 44 -11.87 26.58 -30.25
N TYR A 45 -12.87 26.24 -29.45
CA TYR A 45 -12.85 24.98 -28.69
C TYR A 45 -12.94 23.73 -29.58
N GLU A 46 -13.71 23.77 -30.67
CA GLU A 46 -13.78 22.70 -31.67
C GLU A 46 -12.44 22.50 -32.41
N MET A 47 -11.76 23.61 -32.74
CA MET A 47 -10.43 23.59 -33.34
C MET A 47 -9.37 23.05 -32.37
N SER A 48 -9.45 23.45 -31.10
CA SER A 48 -8.64 22.91 -30.01
C SER A 48 -8.83 21.40 -29.86
N TRP A 49 -10.08 20.93 -29.84
CA TRP A 49 -10.42 19.50 -29.77
C TRP A 49 -9.84 18.72 -30.95
N SER A 50 -10.07 19.21 -32.18
CA SER A 50 -9.59 18.58 -33.41
C SER A 50 -8.07 18.45 -33.42
N THR A 51 -7.37 19.47 -32.93
CA THR A 51 -5.91 19.46 -32.74
C THR A 51 -5.50 18.40 -31.74
N SER A 52 -6.11 18.38 -30.55
CA SER A 52 -5.80 17.40 -29.50
C SER A 52 -6.08 15.96 -29.92
N VAL A 53 -7.16 15.69 -30.66
CA VAL A 53 -7.44 14.37 -31.24
C VAL A 53 -6.36 13.98 -32.24
N THR A 54 -5.97 14.90 -33.12
CA THR A 54 -4.92 14.66 -34.12
C THR A 54 -3.58 14.35 -33.45
N GLN A 55 -3.20 15.11 -32.41
CA GLN A 55 -1.95 14.90 -31.67
C GLN A 55 -2.00 13.61 -30.85
N SER A 56 -3.16 13.22 -30.33
CA SER A 56 -3.37 11.92 -29.67
C SER A 56 -3.14 10.76 -30.63
N LYS A 57 -3.71 10.82 -31.85
CA LYS A 57 -3.48 9.81 -32.89
C LYS A 57 -2.00 9.73 -33.27
N ARG A 58 -1.34 10.88 -33.47
CA ARG A 58 0.10 10.94 -33.75
C ARG A 58 0.92 10.29 -32.63
N LEU A 59 0.57 10.55 -31.36
CA LEU A 59 1.24 9.96 -30.21
C LEU A 59 1.09 8.43 -30.20
N ILE A 60 -0.14 7.92 -30.36
CA ILE A 60 -0.40 6.48 -30.39
C ILE A 60 0.35 5.82 -31.55
N ASP A 61 0.29 6.40 -32.75
CA ASP A 61 1.01 5.89 -33.91
C ASP A 61 2.53 5.90 -33.69
N TYR A 62 3.06 6.95 -33.08
CA TYR A 62 4.47 7.03 -32.75
C TYR A 62 4.87 5.94 -31.75
N ILE A 63 4.10 5.74 -30.69
CA ILE A 63 4.33 4.68 -29.70
C ILE A 63 4.32 3.30 -30.38
N ARG A 64 3.29 3.02 -31.20
CA ARG A 64 3.14 1.71 -31.86
C ARG A 64 4.27 1.39 -32.85
N ARG A 65 4.81 2.40 -33.53
CA ARG A 65 5.77 2.20 -34.63
C ARG A 65 7.22 2.43 -34.25
N ASN A 66 7.50 3.35 -33.33
CA ASN A 66 8.85 3.87 -33.09
C ASN A 66 9.35 3.63 -31.67
N VAL A 67 8.47 3.26 -30.73
CA VAL A 67 8.88 2.95 -29.36
C VAL A 67 8.96 1.44 -29.23
N SER A 68 10.18 0.92 -29.03
CA SER A 68 10.34 -0.47 -28.64
C SER A 68 9.64 -0.70 -27.30
N ILE A 69 9.10 -1.90 -27.09
CA ILE A 69 8.53 -2.29 -25.80
C ILE A 69 9.57 -1.94 -24.75
N TYR A 70 9.22 -1.00 -23.88
CA TYR A 70 10.09 -0.58 -22.80
C TYR A 70 10.26 -1.78 -21.88
N SER A 71 11.39 -2.48 -21.99
CA SER A 71 11.73 -3.49 -21.00
C SER A 71 12.05 -2.73 -19.72
N ILE A 72 11.12 -2.76 -18.76
CA ILE A 72 11.41 -2.36 -17.39
C ILE A 72 12.46 -3.36 -16.88
N ASN A 73 13.73 -3.10 -17.16
CA ASN A 73 14.81 -3.84 -16.55
C ASN A 73 14.65 -3.67 -15.04
N SER A 74 14.77 -4.77 -14.30
CA SER A 74 14.63 -4.85 -12.83
C SER A 74 15.51 -3.87 -12.03
N ASN A 75 16.37 -3.11 -12.72
CA ASN A 75 17.30 -2.14 -12.16
C ASN A 75 16.75 -0.70 -12.20
N LEU A 76 15.56 -0.45 -12.75
CA LEU A 76 15.00 0.90 -12.83
C LEU A 76 14.45 1.34 -11.47
N GLN A 77 15.34 1.91 -10.67
CA GLN A 77 15.04 2.48 -9.37
C GLN A 77 14.46 3.88 -9.55
N SER A 78 13.13 4.00 -9.57
CA SER A 78 12.46 5.30 -9.50
C SER A 78 11.94 5.58 -8.09
N ILE A 79 11.86 6.86 -7.72
CA ILE A 79 11.29 7.28 -6.45
C ILE A 79 9.81 6.84 -6.37
N LYS A 80 9.05 7.03 -7.45
CA LYS A 80 7.63 6.69 -7.51
C LYS A 80 7.36 5.20 -7.30
N ASN A 81 8.20 4.36 -7.92
CA ASN A 81 8.10 2.91 -7.75
C ASN A 81 8.46 2.49 -6.32
N ALA A 82 9.50 3.08 -5.71
CA ALA A 82 9.83 2.82 -4.31
C ALA A 82 8.69 3.22 -3.36
N GLN A 83 8.05 4.36 -3.59
CA GLN A 83 6.87 4.77 -2.82
C GLN A 83 5.74 3.75 -2.93
N PHE A 84 5.46 3.30 -4.15
CA PHE A 84 4.40 2.34 -4.40
C PHE A 84 4.68 1.01 -3.67
N GLU A 85 5.88 0.46 -3.82
CA GLU A 85 6.30 -0.78 -3.14
C GLU A 85 6.18 -0.63 -1.61
N ILE A 86 6.73 0.44 -1.04
CA ILE A 86 6.65 0.69 0.40
C ILE A 86 5.20 0.77 0.87
N ILE A 87 4.35 1.53 0.18
CA ILE A 87 2.93 1.69 0.56
C ILE A 87 2.22 0.33 0.63
N HIS A 88 2.53 -0.57 -0.31
CA HIS A 88 1.96 -1.92 -0.34
C HIS A 88 2.55 -2.85 0.73
N MET A 89 3.77 -2.59 1.21
CA MET A 89 4.42 -3.35 2.27
C MET A 89 4.00 -2.96 3.69
N ILE A 90 3.37 -1.79 3.90
CA ILE A 90 2.99 -1.30 5.23
C ILE A 90 2.17 -2.34 6.02
N ASP A 91 1.04 -2.77 5.47
CA ASP A 91 0.18 -3.75 6.15
C ASP A 91 0.86 -5.12 6.32
N PRO A 92 1.50 -5.70 5.27
CA PRO A 92 2.28 -6.93 5.41
C PRO A 92 3.31 -6.91 6.53
N MET A 93 4.06 -5.82 6.66
CA MET A 93 5.08 -5.66 7.70
C MET A 93 4.44 -5.56 9.09
N LEU A 94 3.40 -4.74 9.24
CA LEU A 94 2.72 -4.54 10.52
C LEU A 94 2.02 -5.81 11.03
N GLU A 95 1.31 -6.53 10.17
CA GLU A 95 0.66 -7.81 10.55
C GLU A 95 1.71 -8.90 10.81
N THR A 96 2.83 -8.89 10.08
CA THR A 96 3.98 -9.78 10.39
C THR A 96 4.53 -9.52 11.79
N MET A 97 4.81 -8.25 12.14
CA MET A 97 5.30 -7.90 13.48
C MET A 97 4.31 -8.29 14.58
N ARG A 98 3.01 -8.03 14.36
CA ARG A 98 1.94 -8.45 15.28
C ARG A 98 1.92 -9.97 15.49
N ASN A 99 2.08 -10.76 14.42
CA ASN A 99 2.10 -12.21 14.53
C ASN A 99 3.39 -12.74 15.19
N ILE A 100 4.55 -12.12 14.92
CA ILE A 100 5.81 -12.45 15.60
C ILE A 100 5.65 -12.24 17.11
N LEU A 101 5.06 -11.12 17.54
CA LEU A 101 4.83 -10.83 18.96
C LEU A 101 3.92 -11.86 19.63
N ARG A 102 2.83 -12.29 18.96
CA ARG A 102 1.98 -13.38 19.46
C ARG A 102 2.78 -14.65 19.69
N ASN A 103 3.60 -15.06 18.71
CA ASN A 103 4.41 -16.27 18.81
C ASN A 103 5.51 -16.15 19.89
N LEU A 104 6.15 -14.99 20.04
CA LEU A 104 7.10 -14.74 21.12
C LEU A 104 6.44 -14.88 22.51
N ILE A 105 5.19 -14.44 22.66
CA ILE A 105 4.42 -14.62 23.90
C ILE A 105 4.12 -16.12 24.13
N LEU A 106 3.70 -16.87 23.10
CA LEU A 106 3.49 -18.31 23.20
C LEU A 106 4.75 -19.08 23.64
N LEU A 107 5.90 -18.73 23.06
CA LEU A 107 7.19 -19.35 23.38
C LEU A 107 7.62 -19.13 24.83
N LYS A 108 7.22 -18.01 25.46
CA LYS A 108 7.48 -17.77 26.89
C LYS A 108 6.68 -18.69 27.81
N MET A 109 5.56 -19.25 27.32
CA MET A 109 4.58 -19.94 28.15
C MET A 109 4.63 -21.46 28.08
N ASN A 110 5.05 -22.04 26.96
CA ASN A 110 4.83 -23.47 26.72
C ASN A 110 6.04 -24.16 26.09
N SER A 111 6.47 -25.27 26.68
CA SER A 111 7.58 -26.11 26.19
C SER A 111 7.25 -26.86 24.89
N LEU A 112 5.96 -27.09 24.62
CA LEU A 112 5.46 -27.79 23.42
C LEU A 112 5.45 -26.90 22.15
N LYS A 113 5.83 -25.62 22.27
CA LYS A 113 5.98 -24.65 21.17
C LYS A 113 4.77 -24.61 20.20
N PRO A 114 3.52 -24.44 20.63
CA PRO A 114 2.46 -24.14 19.66
C PRO A 114 2.74 -22.78 18.98
N SER A 115 2.20 -22.57 17.79
CA SER A 115 2.37 -21.32 17.04
C SER A 115 1.08 -20.83 16.40
N ILE A 116 1.03 -19.53 16.10
CA ILE A 116 -0.01 -18.91 15.29
C ILE A 116 0.60 -18.61 13.93
N GLN A 117 -0.01 -19.18 12.90
CA GLN A 117 0.34 -18.91 11.51
C GLN A 117 -0.62 -17.91 10.89
N LEU A 118 -0.08 -17.13 9.96
CA LEU A 118 -0.76 -16.06 9.25
C LEU A 118 -0.98 -16.52 7.80
N TYR A 119 -2.20 -16.38 7.31
CA TYR A 119 -2.59 -16.79 5.97
C TYR A 119 -3.27 -15.64 5.23
N PRO A 120 -2.64 -15.05 4.22
CA PRO A 120 -3.30 -14.05 3.39
C PRO A 120 -4.30 -14.71 2.44
N LYS A 121 -5.51 -14.15 2.37
CA LYS A 121 -6.56 -14.58 1.47
C LYS A 121 -6.92 -13.43 0.54
N VAL A 122 -6.65 -13.62 -0.75
CA VAL A 122 -6.98 -12.66 -1.81
C VAL A 122 -8.50 -12.52 -1.91
N LEU A 123 -8.96 -11.28 -2.09
CA LEU A 123 -10.36 -10.98 -2.32
C LEU A 123 -10.65 -10.98 -3.82
N ASP A 124 -11.84 -11.46 -4.17
CA ASP A 124 -12.27 -11.64 -5.55
C ASP A 124 -12.54 -10.31 -6.27
N HIS A 125 -12.88 -9.26 -5.53
CA HIS A 125 -13.22 -7.94 -6.07
C HIS A 125 -12.61 -6.82 -5.23
N SER A 126 -12.66 -5.59 -5.74
CA SER A 126 -12.29 -4.40 -4.97
C SER A 126 -13.17 -4.24 -3.73
N MET A 127 -12.58 -4.48 -2.56
CA MET A 127 -13.23 -4.39 -1.27
C MET A 127 -12.61 -3.28 -0.42
N THR A 128 -13.32 -2.87 0.62
CA THR A 128 -12.81 -1.93 1.63
C THR A 128 -12.95 -2.50 3.03
N ILE A 129 -12.21 -1.95 3.98
CA ILE A 129 -12.46 -2.14 5.41
C ILE A 129 -12.83 -0.80 6.01
N CYS A 130 -13.83 -0.80 6.90
CA CYS A 130 -14.16 0.38 7.68
C CYS A 130 -13.27 0.45 8.92
N LEU A 131 -12.61 1.60 9.13
CA LEU A 131 -11.73 1.84 10.29
C LEU A 131 -12.48 2.01 11.61
N LEU A 132 -13.81 2.19 11.56
CA LEU A 132 -14.66 2.38 12.73
C LEU A 132 -15.50 1.13 13.08
N CYS A 133 -15.68 0.21 12.13
CA CYS A 133 -16.51 -0.97 12.36
C CYS A 133 -15.82 -1.95 13.30
N LYS A 134 -16.57 -2.46 14.27
CA LYS A 134 -16.09 -3.53 15.13
C LYS A 134 -16.11 -4.84 14.33
N GLY A 135 -14.93 -5.25 13.87
CA GLY A 135 -14.73 -6.55 13.23
C GLY A 135 -15.11 -7.73 14.13
N LYS A 136 -15.27 -8.92 13.53
CA LYS A 136 -15.58 -10.16 14.25
C LYS A 136 -14.39 -10.57 15.11
N ILE A 137 -14.61 -10.84 16.39
CA ILE A 137 -13.58 -11.39 17.28
C ILE A 137 -13.70 -12.91 17.26
N VAL A 138 -12.57 -13.60 17.08
CA VAL A 138 -12.48 -15.06 16.99
C VAL A 138 -11.35 -15.55 17.87
N GLU A 139 -11.59 -16.63 18.62
CA GLU A 139 -10.55 -17.32 19.38
C GLU A 139 -9.55 -17.99 18.43
N THR A 140 -8.26 -17.73 18.63
CA THR A 140 -7.15 -18.31 17.87
C THR A 140 -6.11 -18.79 18.87
N GLY A 141 -6.31 -20.01 19.38
CA GLY A 141 -5.54 -20.53 20.51
C GLY A 141 -5.82 -19.69 21.75
N PRO A 142 -4.79 -19.22 22.49
CA PRO A 142 -5.01 -18.45 23.71
C PRO A 142 -5.24 -16.94 23.45
N PHE A 143 -5.23 -16.50 22.19
CA PHE A 143 -5.51 -15.11 21.81
C PHE A 143 -6.92 -14.98 21.23
N LEU A 144 -7.53 -13.82 21.47
CA LEU A 144 -8.67 -13.35 20.69
C LEU A 144 -8.14 -12.49 19.55
N VAL A 145 -8.61 -12.71 18.33
CA VAL A 145 -8.18 -11.97 17.14
C VAL A 145 -9.38 -11.30 16.50
N ARG A 146 -9.26 -9.99 16.21
CA ARG A 146 -10.25 -9.24 15.45
C ARG A 146 -9.94 -9.38 13.96
N TYR A 147 -10.88 -9.96 13.24
CA TYR A 147 -10.85 -10.07 11.78
C TYR A 147 -11.46 -8.81 11.16
N ASP A 148 -10.79 -8.28 10.15
CA ASP A 148 -11.33 -7.24 9.30
C ASP A 148 -12.54 -7.78 8.53
N ILE A 149 -13.61 -6.98 8.41
CA ILE A 149 -14.82 -7.33 7.67
C ILE A 149 -14.77 -6.57 6.33
N PRO A 150 -14.62 -7.27 5.19
CA PRO A 150 -14.67 -6.64 3.88
C PRO A 150 -16.05 -6.05 3.58
N HIS A 151 -16.07 -4.83 3.09
CA HIS A 151 -17.24 -4.10 2.60
C HIS A 151 -17.10 -3.91 1.09
N LYS A 152 -18.20 -4.15 0.36
CA LYS A 152 -18.27 -3.77 -1.06
C LYS A 152 -18.28 -2.25 -1.18
N ILE A 153 -17.55 -1.72 -2.16
CA ILE A 153 -17.56 -0.29 -2.48
C ILE A 153 -18.85 0.04 -3.22
N GLU A 154 -19.78 0.70 -2.55
CA GLU A 154 -20.91 1.39 -3.17
C GLU A 154 -20.86 2.88 -2.80
N LYS A 155 -21.57 3.74 -3.55
CA LYS A 155 -21.64 5.20 -3.28
C LYS A 155 -21.94 5.54 -1.81
N ASN A 156 -22.66 4.66 -1.12
CA ASN A 156 -22.84 4.65 0.33
C ASN A 156 -22.48 3.26 0.86
N CYS A 157 -21.68 3.15 1.93
CA CYS A 157 -21.45 1.86 2.61
C CYS A 157 -22.80 1.32 3.10
N ARG A 158 -23.34 0.27 2.46
CA ARG A 158 -24.57 -0.38 2.97
C ARG A 158 -24.27 -1.32 4.13
N SER A 159 -23.02 -1.79 4.21
CA SER A 159 -22.54 -2.67 5.30
C SER A 159 -22.41 -1.94 6.62
N CYS A 160 -22.29 -0.61 6.59
CA CYS A 160 -21.97 0.21 7.74
C CYS A 160 -22.44 1.66 7.53
N GLN A 161 -23.06 2.28 8.52
CA GLN A 161 -23.48 3.69 8.43
C GLN A 161 -22.30 4.68 8.58
N CYS A 162 -21.08 4.25 8.25
CA CYS A 162 -19.86 5.04 8.40
C CYS A 162 -19.56 5.84 7.11
N PRO A 163 -18.99 7.06 7.22
CA PRO A 163 -18.59 7.85 6.07
C PRO A 163 -17.59 7.13 5.15
N TYR A 164 -17.63 7.41 3.84
CA TYR A 164 -16.71 6.81 2.87
C TYR A 164 -15.23 7.05 3.19
N ASN A 165 -14.89 8.24 3.73
CA ASN A 165 -13.51 8.55 4.14
C ASN A 165 -12.99 7.72 5.33
N GLN A 166 -13.85 6.93 5.97
CA GLN A 166 -13.48 5.95 7.00
C GLN A 166 -13.22 4.56 6.42
N HIS A 167 -13.22 4.43 5.09
CA HIS A 167 -12.96 3.18 4.39
C HIS A 167 -11.58 3.20 3.74
N ARG A 168 -10.89 2.07 3.85
CA ARG A 168 -9.62 1.83 3.17
C ARG A 168 -9.78 0.66 2.22
N SER A 169 -9.36 0.82 0.96
CA SER A 169 -9.33 -0.27 -0.01
C SER A 169 -8.39 -1.38 0.47
N ILE A 170 -8.80 -2.64 0.27
CA ILE A 170 -8.02 -3.82 0.56
C ILE A 170 -8.11 -4.81 -0.60
N GLY A 171 -6.98 -5.44 -0.93
CA GLY A 171 -6.92 -6.53 -1.92
C GLY A 171 -6.90 -7.93 -1.30
N TYR A 172 -6.67 -8.02 0.01
CA TYR A 172 -6.61 -9.29 0.74
C TYR A 172 -7.03 -9.08 2.20
N ILE A 173 -7.43 -10.17 2.85
CA ILE A 173 -7.57 -10.24 4.31
C ILE A 173 -6.54 -11.20 4.88
N VAL A 174 -6.27 -11.04 6.17
CA VAL A 174 -5.39 -11.94 6.92
C VAL A 174 -6.22 -12.85 7.80
N GLU A 175 -6.02 -14.15 7.66
CA GLU A 175 -6.56 -15.17 8.55
C GLU A 175 -5.47 -15.73 9.46
N TYR A 176 -5.86 -16.15 10.66
CA TYR A 176 -4.94 -16.68 11.66
C TYR A 176 -5.34 -18.08 12.09
N GLN A 177 -4.38 -18.98 12.16
CA GLN A 177 -4.61 -20.37 12.59
C GLN A 177 -3.66 -20.73 13.72
N PHE A 178 -4.21 -21.28 14.80
CA PHE A 178 -3.43 -21.85 15.90
C PHE A 178 -3.08 -23.30 15.58
N ILE A 179 -1.79 -23.62 15.61
CA ILE A 179 -1.26 -24.91 15.20
C ILE A 179 -0.43 -25.50 16.34
N ASN A 180 -0.66 -26.78 16.63
CA ASN A 180 0.11 -27.56 17.61
C ASN A 180 1.47 -28.00 17.06
N LYS A 181 2.19 -27.06 16.43
CA LYS A 181 3.55 -27.25 15.91
C LYS A 181 4.41 -26.02 16.23
N PRO A 182 5.71 -26.21 16.47
CA PRO A 182 6.66 -25.10 16.60
C PRO A 182 6.58 -24.17 15.41
N SER A 183 6.71 -22.88 15.69
CA SER A 183 7.08 -21.95 14.65
C SER A 183 8.37 -22.42 14.00
N THR A 184 8.51 -22.17 12.70
CA THR A 184 9.73 -22.43 11.94
C THR A 184 10.92 -21.63 12.47
N TYR A 185 10.66 -20.53 13.20
CA TYR A 185 11.67 -19.65 13.75
C TYR A 185 11.81 -19.86 15.26
N ASP A 186 13.05 -19.79 15.75
CA ASP A 186 13.31 -19.70 17.18
C ASP A 186 13.10 -18.27 17.71
N ARG A 187 13.23 -18.12 19.04
CA ARG A 187 13.04 -16.84 19.73
C ARG A 187 14.03 -15.77 19.27
N ASN A 188 15.29 -16.13 19.01
CA ASN A 188 16.32 -15.17 18.62
C ASN A 188 16.08 -14.68 17.19
N GLN A 189 15.78 -15.61 16.28
CA GLN A 189 15.41 -15.30 14.90
C GLN A 189 14.18 -14.39 14.84
N MET A 190 13.15 -14.67 15.64
CA MET A 190 11.95 -13.83 15.73
C MET A 190 12.26 -12.41 16.24
N ASN A 191 13.10 -12.28 17.27
CA ASN A 191 13.49 -10.97 17.79
C ASN A 191 14.28 -10.18 16.75
N GLU A 192 15.21 -10.83 16.04
CA GLU A 192 15.98 -10.21 14.97
C GLU A 192 15.06 -9.73 13.84
N MET A 193 14.15 -10.60 13.37
CA MET A 193 13.16 -10.22 12.35
C MET A 193 12.30 -9.03 12.79
N LEU A 194 11.83 -9.03 14.04
CA LEU A 194 11.02 -7.95 14.61
C LEU A 194 11.79 -6.63 14.63
N GLN A 195 13.05 -6.64 15.07
CA GLN A 195 13.91 -5.45 15.09
C GLN A 195 14.15 -4.93 13.67
N GLN A 196 14.48 -5.81 12.72
CA GLN A 196 14.72 -5.43 11.34
C GLN A 196 13.46 -4.85 10.67
N LEU A 197 12.28 -5.44 10.92
CA LEU A 197 11.01 -4.91 10.43
C LEU A 197 10.69 -3.54 11.03
N CYS A 198 10.91 -3.35 12.32
CA CYS A 198 10.67 -2.08 13.01
C CYS A 198 11.57 -0.97 12.48
N HIS A 199 12.87 -1.25 12.36
CA HIS A 199 13.85 -0.31 11.81
C HIS A 199 13.53 0.04 10.34
N ALA A 200 13.25 -0.97 9.50
CA ALA A 200 12.86 -0.74 8.12
C ALA A 200 11.58 0.10 8.00
N SER A 201 10.60 -0.11 8.89
CA SER A 201 9.37 0.69 8.94
C SER A 201 9.69 2.18 9.18
N ALA A 202 10.62 2.47 10.10
CA ALA A 202 11.04 3.84 10.38
C ALA A 202 11.81 4.45 9.19
N GLU A 203 12.74 3.72 8.57
CA GLU A 203 13.46 4.16 7.36
C GLU A 203 12.49 4.49 6.22
N PHE A 204 11.51 3.62 5.98
CA PHE A 204 10.49 3.80 4.97
C PHE A 204 9.58 4.98 5.26
N SER A 205 9.12 5.14 6.51
CA SER A 205 8.28 6.27 6.88
C SER A 205 9.04 7.60 6.73
N TYR A 206 10.30 7.65 7.16
CA TYR A 206 11.16 8.81 6.97
C TYR A 206 11.31 9.16 5.48
N PHE A 207 11.60 8.17 4.64
CA PHE A 207 11.66 8.36 3.18
C PHE A 207 10.36 8.95 2.61
N LEU A 208 9.20 8.39 2.97
CA LEU A 208 7.91 8.83 2.44
C LEU A 208 7.54 10.26 2.87
N THR A 209 7.85 10.63 4.13
CA THR A 209 7.39 11.88 4.76
C THR A 209 8.39 13.04 4.60
N HIS A 210 9.69 12.79 4.75
CA HIS A 210 10.71 13.84 4.82
C HIS A 210 11.51 14.01 3.53
N ILE A 211 11.52 13.00 2.65
CA ILE A 211 12.38 13.03 1.46
C ILE A 211 11.57 13.24 0.20
N VAL A 212 10.48 12.49 0.06
CA VAL A 212 9.62 12.59 -1.12
C VAL A 212 8.40 13.49 -0.88
N HIS A 213 8.13 13.88 0.38
CA HIS A 213 6.95 14.68 0.75
C HIS A 213 5.65 14.13 0.16
N SER A 214 5.52 12.80 0.23
CA SER A 214 4.43 12.07 -0.43
C SER A 214 3.18 11.90 0.41
N SER A 215 3.34 12.17 1.71
CA SER A 215 2.34 12.07 2.75
C SER A 215 2.84 12.93 3.90
N ASP A 216 1.99 13.81 4.41
CA ASP A 216 2.27 14.52 5.68
C ASP A 216 2.07 13.58 6.87
N GLU A 217 1.37 12.46 6.66
CA GLU A 217 1.09 11.46 7.68
C GLU A 217 2.07 10.28 7.63
N ASP A 218 2.56 9.90 8.82
CA ASP A 218 3.32 8.68 9.05
C ASP A 218 2.38 7.46 9.03
N ARG A 219 2.31 6.79 7.87
CA ARG A 219 1.39 5.66 7.66
C ARG A 219 1.75 4.42 8.49
N PHE A 220 3.03 4.19 8.78
CA PHE A 220 3.45 3.08 9.64
C PHE A 220 3.01 3.32 11.08
N LYS A 221 3.21 4.54 11.60
CA LYS A 221 2.73 4.93 12.93
C LYS A 221 1.21 4.82 13.04
N SER A 222 0.48 5.34 12.07
CA SER A 222 -0.99 5.23 12.03
C SER A 222 -1.46 3.77 12.00
N GLY A 223 -0.81 2.92 11.20
CA GLY A 223 -1.10 1.48 11.15
C GLY A 223 -0.80 0.75 12.48
N LEU A 224 0.31 1.08 13.13
CA LEU A 224 0.66 0.50 14.44
C LEU A 224 -0.31 0.93 15.55
N LEU A 225 -0.69 2.22 15.58
CA LEU A 225 -1.71 2.73 16.51
C LEU A 225 -3.06 2.06 16.29
N ARG A 226 -3.43 1.79 15.04
CA ARG A 226 -4.64 1.03 14.71
C ARG A 226 -4.60 -0.38 15.30
N ILE A 227 -3.50 -1.11 15.11
CA ILE A 227 -3.34 -2.46 15.67
C ILE A 227 -3.41 -2.45 17.21
N ILE A 228 -2.74 -1.49 17.86
CA ILE A 228 -2.80 -1.34 19.32
C ILE A 228 -4.24 -1.11 19.78
N ARG A 229 -4.97 -0.18 19.13
CA ARG A 229 -6.38 0.09 19.45
C ARG A 229 -7.24 -1.15 19.31
N GLN A 230 -7.08 -1.91 18.22
CA GLN A 230 -7.84 -3.15 18.02
C GLN A 230 -7.62 -4.15 19.16
N GLU A 231 -6.39 -4.29 19.65
CA GLU A 231 -6.04 -5.19 20.76
C GLU A 231 -6.55 -4.66 22.11
N VAL A 232 -6.51 -3.34 22.34
CA VAL A 232 -7.11 -2.70 23.52
C VAL A 232 -8.61 -2.94 23.57
N ASP A 233 -9.31 -2.73 22.45
CA ASP A 233 -10.75 -2.96 22.35
C ASP A 233 -11.13 -4.43 22.66
N ILE A 234 -10.27 -5.38 22.28
CA ILE A 234 -10.44 -6.81 22.63
C ILE A 234 -10.33 -7.00 24.15
N CYS A 235 -9.29 -6.44 24.77
CA CYS A 235 -9.09 -6.52 26.23
C CYS A 235 -10.25 -5.90 27.02
N GLU A 236 -10.79 -4.77 26.57
CA GLU A 236 -11.91 -4.10 27.22
C GLU A 236 -13.20 -4.91 27.13
N SER A 237 -13.44 -5.55 25.99
CA SER A 237 -14.63 -6.38 25.74
C SER A 237 -14.54 -7.79 26.33
N HIS A 238 -13.34 -8.32 26.53
CA HIS A 238 -13.10 -9.70 26.97
C HIS A 238 -12.07 -9.76 28.10
N LYS A 239 -12.45 -9.29 29.28
CA LYS A 239 -11.59 -9.16 30.48
C LYS A 239 -10.95 -10.47 30.95
N THR A 240 -11.51 -11.62 30.56
CA THR A 240 -11.00 -12.96 30.91
C THR A 240 -9.82 -13.38 30.05
N ASN A 241 -9.52 -12.72 28.93
CA ASN A 241 -8.35 -13.04 28.12
C ASN A 241 -7.10 -12.35 28.68
N HIS A 242 -6.18 -13.15 29.23
CA HIS A 242 -4.93 -12.65 29.80
C HIS A 242 -3.79 -12.48 28.79
N LYS A 243 -3.94 -12.95 27.54
CA LYS A 243 -2.88 -12.89 26.52
C LYS A 243 -2.90 -11.61 25.69
N ASN A 244 -4.08 -11.13 25.31
CA ASN A 244 -4.20 -9.87 24.58
C ASN A 244 -3.59 -8.67 25.35
N PRO A 245 -3.71 -8.56 26.69
CA PRO A 245 -3.01 -7.52 27.46
C PRO A 245 -1.48 -7.58 27.34
N GLU A 246 -0.89 -8.78 27.34
CA GLU A 246 0.56 -8.95 27.12
C GLU A 246 0.97 -8.50 25.70
N LEU A 247 0.14 -8.80 24.69
CA LEU A 247 0.35 -8.34 23.31
C LEU A 247 0.24 -6.83 23.19
N VAL A 248 -0.74 -6.19 23.85
CA VAL A 248 -0.87 -4.73 23.91
C VAL A 248 0.40 -4.11 24.49
N LYS A 249 0.93 -4.66 25.59
CA LYS A 249 2.18 -4.19 26.18
C LYS A 249 3.34 -4.27 25.18
N ALA A 250 3.52 -5.44 24.56
CA ALA A 250 4.60 -5.64 23.59
C ALA A 250 4.48 -4.74 22.34
N LEU A 251 3.26 -4.48 21.87
CA LEU A 251 3.02 -3.55 20.76
C LEU A 251 3.32 -2.10 21.13
N ASN A 252 3.04 -1.69 22.37
CA ASN A 252 3.42 -0.35 22.85
C ASN A 252 4.94 -0.21 23.00
N GLU A 253 5.63 -1.27 23.46
CA GLU A 253 7.10 -1.31 23.47
C GLU A 253 7.66 -1.17 22.03
N LEU A 254 7.12 -1.91 21.07
CA LEU A 254 7.49 -1.81 19.66
C LEU A 254 7.24 -0.40 19.09
N LYS A 255 6.11 0.23 19.44
CA LYS A 255 5.81 1.61 19.06
C LYS A 255 6.85 2.59 19.59
N ASN A 256 7.28 2.44 20.84
CA ASN A 256 8.30 3.31 21.42
C ASN A 256 9.64 3.15 20.71
N ILE A 257 10.04 1.92 20.37
CA ILE A 257 11.25 1.64 19.58
C ILE A 257 11.14 2.31 18.21
N TYR A 258 10.02 2.14 17.51
CA TYR A 258 9.76 2.80 16.24
C TYR A 258 9.89 4.33 16.33
N GLU A 259 9.32 4.94 17.36
CA GLU A 259 9.39 6.40 17.57
C GLU A 259 10.82 6.88 17.86
N GLN A 260 11.61 6.09 18.60
CA GLN A 260 13.03 6.36 18.84
C GLN A 260 13.83 6.34 17.52
N GLU A 261 13.71 5.26 16.75
CA GLU A 261 14.36 5.10 15.44
C GLU A 261 14.00 6.25 14.49
N MET A 262 12.72 6.63 14.45
CA MET A 262 12.24 7.74 13.63
C MET A 262 12.84 9.09 14.06
N ASN A 263 13.04 9.31 15.36
CA ASN A 263 13.68 10.53 15.87
C ASN A 263 15.19 10.56 15.58
N GLU A 264 15.86 9.41 15.68
CA GLU A 264 17.27 9.28 15.30
C GLU A 264 17.49 9.60 13.82
N LEU A 265 16.65 9.06 12.93
CA LEU A 265 16.70 9.36 11.49
C LEU A 265 16.51 10.85 11.19
N LYS A 266 15.59 11.52 11.90
CA LYS A 266 15.40 12.99 11.80
C LYS A 266 16.64 13.77 12.22
N SER A 267 17.40 13.27 13.20
CA SER A 267 18.59 13.93 13.72
C SER A 267 19.80 13.85 12.77
N ILE A 268 19.94 12.73 12.05
CA ILE A 268 21.11 12.43 11.23
C ILE A 268 21.16 13.29 9.95
N LYS A 269 20.02 13.83 9.47
CA LYS A 269 19.86 14.67 8.25
C LYS A 269 20.50 14.11 6.96
N ASN A 270 21.04 12.89 6.99
CA ASN A 270 21.72 12.28 5.87
C ASN A 270 20.76 11.27 5.24
N PHE A 271 20.33 11.56 4.03
CA PHE A 271 19.40 10.70 3.33
C PHE A 271 20.11 9.46 2.78
N ASN A 272 19.56 8.29 3.09
CA ASN A 272 19.95 7.03 2.47
C ASN A 272 19.72 7.11 0.95
N LYS A 273 20.75 6.84 0.14
CA LYS A 273 20.62 6.75 -1.33
C LYS A 273 19.43 5.85 -1.70
N LEU A 274 18.70 6.18 -2.76
CA LEU A 274 17.54 5.40 -3.25
C LEU A 274 17.86 3.90 -3.40
N SER A 275 19.09 3.56 -3.78
CA SER A 275 19.59 2.19 -3.85
C SER A 275 19.53 1.43 -2.52
N ILE A 276 19.74 2.11 -1.39
CA ILE A 276 19.62 1.54 -0.05
C ILE A 276 18.16 1.23 0.27
N ILE A 277 17.24 2.13 -0.09
CA ILE A 277 15.80 1.91 0.07
C ILE A 277 15.35 0.68 -0.73
N TYR A 278 15.78 0.55 -1.99
CA TYR A 278 15.47 -0.65 -2.79
C TYR A 278 16.07 -1.93 -2.23
N LYS A 279 17.32 -1.88 -1.74
CA LYS A 279 17.91 -3.01 -1.04
C LYS A 279 17.05 -3.41 0.16
N ARG A 280 16.61 -2.45 0.96
CA ARG A 280 15.74 -2.71 2.12
C ARG A 280 14.38 -3.29 1.72
N ILE A 281 13.73 -2.76 0.67
CA ILE A 281 12.48 -3.30 0.13
C ILE A 281 12.67 -4.78 -0.24
N LYS A 282 13.76 -5.11 -0.93
CA LYS A 282 14.08 -6.48 -1.31
C LYS A 282 14.30 -7.37 -0.08
N ASP A 283 15.18 -6.95 0.83
CA ASP A 283 15.55 -7.74 2.00
C ASP A 283 14.32 -8.06 2.88
N ILE A 284 13.46 -7.07 3.13
CA ILE A 284 12.22 -7.25 3.89
C ILE A 284 11.19 -8.06 3.11
N GLY A 285 11.11 -7.88 1.79
CA GLY A 285 10.20 -8.62 0.92
C GLY A 285 10.49 -10.12 0.86
N GLU A 286 11.72 -10.55 1.19
CA GLU A 286 12.10 -11.97 1.24
C GLU A 286 11.71 -12.66 2.55
N TYR A 287 11.29 -11.92 3.59
CA TYR A 287 10.78 -12.53 4.82
C TYR A 287 9.54 -13.35 4.51
N PRO A 288 9.49 -14.66 4.82
CA PRO A 288 8.43 -15.54 4.30
C PRO A 288 7.00 -15.05 4.56
N MET A 289 6.72 -14.54 5.77
CA MET A 289 5.42 -13.97 6.11
C MET A 289 5.07 -12.68 5.34
N VAL A 290 6.07 -11.82 5.08
CA VAL A 290 5.87 -10.62 4.27
C VAL A 290 5.69 -11.02 2.81
N ARG A 291 6.52 -11.94 2.32
CA ARG A 291 6.49 -12.44 0.95
C ARG A 291 5.13 -13.05 0.59
N GLU A 292 4.58 -13.90 1.45
CA GLU A 292 3.26 -14.52 1.25
C GLU A 292 2.16 -13.47 1.13
N GLN A 293 2.18 -12.46 1.99
CA GLN A 293 1.23 -11.34 1.92
C GLN A 293 1.46 -10.48 0.66
N MET A 294 2.70 -10.26 0.25
CA MET A 294 3.03 -9.51 -0.97
C MET A 294 2.61 -10.26 -2.25
N VAL A 295 2.62 -11.60 -2.25
CA VAL A 295 2.02 -12.40 -3.34
C VAL A 295 0.53 -12.11 -3.43
N ALA A 296 -0.19 -12.11 -2.30
CA ALA A 296 -1.61 -11.79 -2.27
C ALA A 296 -1.90 -10.35 -2.74
N VAL A 297 -1.07 -9.38 -2.34
CA VAL A 297 -1.17 -7.99 -2.82
C VAL A 297 -1.03 -7.92 -4.34
N LYS A 298 0.01 -8.55 -4.90
CA LYS A 298 0.25 -8.55 -6.35
C LYS A 298 -0.85 -9.25 -7.13
N GLN A 299 -1.39 -10.35 -6.59
CA GLN A 299 -2.52 -11.05 -7.19
C GLN A 299 -3.77 -10.18 -7.20
N ALA A 300 -4.09 -9.52 -6.09
CA ALA A 300 -5.23 -8.61 -6.01
C ALA A 300 -5.09 -7.41 -6.97
N GLN A 301 -3.90 -6.82 -7.07
CA GLN A 301 -3.61 -5.76 -8.03
C GLN A 301 -3.84 -6.22 -9.47
N LYS A 302 -3.36 -7.42 -9.83
CA LYS A 302 -3.57 -8.01 -11.14
C LYS A 302 -5.06 -8.20 -11.44
N MET A 303 -5.84 -8.72 -10.48
CA MET A 303 -7.29 -8.89 -10.65
C MET A 303 -8.01 -7.56 -10.86
N ILE A 304 -7.67 -6.53 -10.08
CA ILE A 304 -8.24 -5.19 -10.26
C ILE A 304 -7.88 -4.62 -11.63
N MET A 305 -6.65 -4.82 -12.10
CA MET A 305 -6.26 -4.40 -13.46
C MET A 305 -7.08 -5.13 -14.51
N GLU A 306 -7.21 -6.46 -14.43
CA GLU A 306 -8.00 -7.26 -15.37
C GLU A 306 -9.49 -6.89 -15.38
N GLU A 307 -10.08 -6.54 -14.22
CA GLU A 307 -11.47 -6.09 -14.10
C GLU A 307 -11.72 -4.71 -14.76
N ASN A 308 -10.70 -3.84 -14.78
CA ASN A 308 -10.82 -2.46 -15.26
C ASN A 308 -10.15 -2.22 -16.62
N GLU A 309 -9.38 -3.18 -17.12
CA GLU A 309 -8.83 -3.16 -18.47
C GLU A 309 -9.98 -3.38 -19.46
N TYR A 310 -10.41 -2.29 -20.10
CA TYR A 310 -11.33 -2.35 -21.21
C TYR A 310 -10.62 -2.97 -22.41
N GLU A 311 -10.97 -4.21 -22.77
CA GLU A 311 -10.54 -4.77 -24.06
C GLU A 311 -11.14 -3.92 -25.17
N VAL A 312 -10.29 -3.13 -25.84
CA VAL A 312 -10.68 -2.45 -27.08
C VAL A 312 -11.06 -3.55 -28.08
N PRO A 313 -12.30 -3.59 -28.59
CA PRO A 313 -12.72 -4.60 -29.54
C PRO A 313 -11.75 -4.62 -30.71
N LYS A 314 -11.27 -5.81 -31.11
CA LYS A 314 -10.30 -5.99 -32.21
C LYS A 314 -10.78 -5.50 -33.59
N ASN A 315 -12.01 -5.01 -33.68
CA ASN A 315 -12.68 -4.58 -34.90
C ASN A 315 -12.86 -3.04 -35.00
N ILE A 316 -11.96 -2.24 -34.41
CA ILE A 316 -11.90 -0.79 -34.63
C ILE A 316 -10.78 -0.43 -35.60
#